data_AF-A0A383D1Z3-F1
#
_entry.id   AF-A0A383D1Z3-F1
#
_cell.length_a   1.000
_cell.length_b   1.000
_cell.length_c   1.000
_cell.angle_alpha   90.00
_cell.angle_beta   90.00
_cell.angle_gamma   90.00
#
_symmetry.space_group_name_H-M   'P 1'
#
loop_
_entity.id
_entity.type
_entity.pdbx_description
1 polymer ?
#
loop_
_entity_poly.entity_id
_entity_poly.type
_entity_poly.pdbx_seq_one_letter_code
_entity_poly.pdbx_strand_id
1 'polypeptide(L)'
;YQRSETKSDEISVIIDLSGDDQYNGPDISFGGVAVLADLAGNDRYFTPGAGLGATIGGLSWLQDETGNDHYFATTFGMGAAIAGFGILIDGKGDDDYHVKSNGQGFGGPAGYGKLQDFSGNDSYFAAEGLIDPFVRKSGTLSYAQGVGIGFRPGLPGGIGALRDGSGDDSYFAEMFAQGQGYFFGFGILEDSDGNDAYTSTRYSQGQGSFSGIGLLFDLAGEDDYQLEVGVGQGMGL
;
A
#
# COMPACT_ATOMS: atom_id res chain seq x y z
N TYR A 1 11.10 -12.38 14.78
CA TYR A 1 11.06 -13.46 13.76
C TYR A 1 11.92 -13.18 12.53
N GLN A 2 12.55 -14.23 11.97
CA GLN A 2 13.17 -14.16 10.63
C GLN A 2 12.20 -14.78 9.62
N ARG A 3 11.85 -14.01 8.59
CA ARG A 3 10.87 -14.34 7.55
C ARG A 3 11.56 -14.87 6.31
N SER A 4 10.83 -15.68 5.55
CA SER A 4 11.23 -16.16 4.23
C SER A 4 10.04 -16.20 3.29
N GLU A 5 10.33 -16.13 2.00
CA GLU A 5 9.33 -16.30 0.95
C GLU A 5 8.60 -17.64 1.05
N THR A 6 7.32 -17.64 0.65
CA THR A 6 6.46 -18.84 0.56
C THR A 6 6.25 -19.20 -0.90
N LYS A 7 6.39 -20.48 -1.28
CA LYS A 7 6.26 -20.96 -2.68
C LYS A 7 4.90 -21.59 -2.96
N SER A 8 4.65 -21.96 -4.21
CA SER A 8 3.34 -22.39 -4.73
C SER A 8 2.74 -23.63 -4.06
N ASP A 9 3.56 -24.46 -3.43
CA ASP A 9 3.17 -25.67 -2.72
C ASP A 9 3.32 -25.53 -1.20
N GLU A 10 3.55 -24.32 -0.70
CA GLU A 10 3.83 -24.03 0.70
C GLU A 10 2.69 -23.22 1.34
N ILE A 11 2.48 -23.51 2.63
CA ILE A 11 1.63 -22.73 3.53
C ILE A 11 2.49 -22.31 4.72
N SER A 12 2.52 -21.01 5.00
CA SER A 12 3.19 -20.43 6.17
C SER A 12 2.15 -19.73 7.03
N VAL A 13 2.10 -20.07 8.32
CA VAL A 13 1.20 -19.44 9.30
C VAL A 13 1.99 -19.10 10.55
N ILE A 14 1.97 -17.83 10.94
CA ILE A 14 2.45 -17.36 12.24
C ILE A 14 1.28 -16.70 12.97
N ILE A 15 1.14 -17.04 14.23
CA ILE A 15 0.24 -16.39 15.18
C ILE A 15 1.10 -16.02 16.38
N ASP A 16 1.35 -14.73 16.56
CA ASP A 16 1.88 -14.18 17.80
C ASP A 16 0.72 -13.67 18.65
N LEU A 17 0.86 -13.76 19.96
CA LEU A 17 -0.19 -13.43 20.91
C LEU A 17 0.12 -12.16 21.72
N SER A 18 1.40 -11.78 21.83
CA SER A 18 1.82 -10.62 22.61
C SER A 18 3.33 -10.36 22.51
N GLY A 19 3.72 -9.10 22.54
CA GLY A 19 5.10 -8.68 22.78
C GLY A 19 5.51 -7.60 21.80
N ASP A 20 6.53 -6.81 22.14
CA ASP A 20 7.13 -5.88 21.16
C ASP A 20 8.10 -6.68 20.28
N ASP A 21 7.64 -7.18 19.15
CA ASP A 21 8.35 -8.12 18.30
C ASP A 21 8.99 -7.46 17.06
N GLN A 22 9.86 -8.23 16.39
CA GLN A 22 10.58 -7.78 15.20
C GLN A 22 10.52 -8.81 14.09
N TYR A 23 9.77 -8.53 13.05
CA TYR A 23 9.60 -9.38 11.88
C TYR A 23 10.54 -8.92 10.76
N ASN A 24 11.59 -9.69 10.50
CA ASN A 24 12.66 -9.29 9.59
C ASN A 24 12.81 -10.28 8.42
N GLY A 25 12.97 -9.78 7.19
CA GLY A 25 13.37 -10.59 6.03
C GLY A 25 12.44 -10.45 4.82
N PRO A 26 12.69 -11.18 3.72
CA PRO A 26 11.74 -11.26 2.62
C PRO A 26 10.45 -11.96 3.10
N ASP A 27 9.30 -11.34 2.86
CA ASP A 27 8.01 -11.80 3.39
C ASP A 27 6.91 -11.78 2.31
N ILE A 28 7.22 -12.36 1.15
CA ILE A 28 6.37 -12.43 -0.03
C ILE A 28 5.89 -13.86 -0.30
N SER A 29 4.65 -14.00 -0.75
CA SER A 29 4.11 -15.26 -1.26
C SER A 29 4.22 -15.34 -2.80
N PHE A 30 4.91 -16.35 -3.31
CA PHE A 30 5.00 -16.74 -4.72
C PHE A 30 4.10 -17.96 -5.00
N GLY A 31 2.82 -17.70 -5.26
CA GLY A 31 1.84 -18.75 -5.55
C GLY A 31 1.34 -19.54 -4.33
N GLY A 32 1.91 -19.32 -3.15
CA GLY A 32 1.58 -20.02 -1.93
C GLY A 32 0.52 -19.31 -1.08
N VAL A 33 0.41 -19.73 0.18
CA VAL A 33 -0.43 -19.08 1.19
C VAL A 33 0.43 -18.68 2.38
N ALA A 34 0.53 -17.38 2.65
CA ALA A 34 1.21 -16.85 3.83
C ALA A 34 0.21 -16.10 4.71
N VAL A 35 0.22 -16.39 6.02
CA VAL A 35 -0.57 -15.71 7.03
C VAL A 35 0.35 -15.34 8.20
N LEU A 36 0.32 -14.08 8.60
CA LEU A 36 0.89 -13.56 9.83
C LEU A 36 -0.24 -12.86 10.58
N ALA A 37 -0.46 -13.26 11.83
CA ALA A 37 -1.32 -12.54 12.76
C ALA A 37 -0.52 -12.22 14.02
N ASP A 38 -0.36 -10.94 14.32
CA ASP A 38 0.03 -10.43 15.62
C ASP A 38 -1.21 -9.89 16.33
N LEU A 39 -1.30 -10.04 17.64
CA LEU A 39 -2.47 -9.66 18.42
C LEU A 39 -2.21 -8.53 19.41
N ALA A 40 -0.94 -8.21 19.70
CA ALA A 40 -0.58 -7.15 20.64
C ALA A 40 0.93 -6.91 20.68
N GLY A 41 1.32 -5.65 20.61
CA GLY A 41 2.71 -5.25 20.82
C GLY A 41 2.94 -3.82 20.44
N ASN A 42 4.20 -3.37 20.38
CA ASN A 42 4.60 -2.29 19.49
C ASN A 42 5.69 -2.88 18.60
N ASP A 43 5.30 -3.22 17.39
CA ASP A 43 5.97 -4.15 16.52
C ASP A 43 6.76 -3.47 15.42
N ARG A 44 7.72 -4.22 14.89
CA ARG A 44 8.54 -3.76 13.77
C ARG A 44 8.55 -4.78 12.66
N TYR A 45 7.97 -4.39 11.55
CA TYR A 45 7.86 -5.17 10.33
C TYR A 45 8.83 -4.63 9.30
N PHE A 46 9.93 -5.34 9.07
CA PHE A 46 10.99 -4.90 8.17
C PHE A 46 11.27 -5.91 7.05
N THR A 47 11.12 -5.45 5.81
CA THR A 47 11.58 -6.18 4.64
C THR A 47 12.50 -5.33 3.76
N PRO A 48 13.74 -5.80 3.46
CA PRO A 48 14.67 -5.08 2.59
C PRO A 48 14.29 -5.16 1.10
N GLY A 49 13.13 -5.75 0.78
CA GLY A 49 12.60 -5.93 -0.56
C GLY A 49 11.08 -5.97 -0.52
N ALA A 50 10.52 -7.06 -1.04
CA ALA A 50 9.08 -7.31 -1.08
C ALA A 50 8.60 -8.09 0.14
N GLY A 51 7.42 -7.73 0.65
CA GLY A 51 6.77 -8.48 1.71
C GLY A 51 5.69 -7.73 2.47
N LEU A 52 5.37 -8.16 3.69
CA LEU A 52 4.34 -7.56 4.53
C LEU A 52 2.96 -7.67 3.86
N GLY A 53 2.43 -8.89 3.79
CA GLY A 53 1.16 -9.15 3.09
C GLY A 53 1.26 -9.08 1.55
N ALA A 54 2.46 -9.11 0.97
CA ALA A 54 2.63 -9.04 -0.49
C ALA A 54 2.60 -10.40 -1.19
N THR A 55 2.12 -10.45 -2.45
CA THR A 55 2.08 -11.69 -3.24
C THR A 55 2.26 -11.52 -4.75
N ILE A 56 2.82 -12.55 -5.37
CA ILE A 56 2.72 -12.82 -6.80
C ILE A 56 2.08 -14.21 -6.97
N GLY A 57 0.86 -14.27 -7.49
CA GLY A 57 0.19 -15.52 -7.87
C GLY A 57 -0.49 -16.29 -6.73
N GLY A 58 -0.50 -15.79 -5.50
CA GLY A 58 -0.98 -16.52 -4.31
C GLY A 58 -1.84 -15.68 -3.37
N LEU A 59 -1.83 -16.03 -2.09
CA LEU A 59 -2.42 -15.26 -1.00
C LEU A 59 -1.35 -14.91 0.04
N SER A 60 -1.34 -13.66 0.47
CA SER A 60 -0.54 -13.20 1.61
C SER A 60 -1.39 -12.28 2.48
N TRP A 61 -1.48 -12.60 3.76
CA TRP A 61 -2.28 -11.89 4.75
C TRP A 61 -1.39 -11.53 5.95
N LEU A 62 -1.30 -10.24 6.26
CA LEU A 62 -0.74 -9.72 7.50
C LEU A 62 -1.87 -9.07 8.29
N GLN A 63 -2.02 -9.45 9.55
CA GLN A 63 -2.93 -8.85 10.53
C GLN A 63 -2.09 -8.40 11.73
N ASP A 64 -2.20 -7.14 12.11
CA ASP A 64 -1.90 -6.64 13.45
C ASP A 64 -3.21 -6.15 14.08
N GLU A 65 -3.34 -6.24 15.40
CA GLU A 65 -4.59 -5.89 16.11
C GLU A 65 -4.44 -4.69 17.04
N THR A 66 -3.27 -4.52 17.67
CA THR A 66 -3.03 -3.41 18.59
C THR A 66 -1.54 -3.14 18.73
N GLY A 67 -1.17 -1.87 18.62
CA GLY A 67 0.19 -1.44 18.87
C GLY A 67 0.49 -0.11 18.23
N ASN A 68 1.62 0.50 18.53
CA ASN A 68 2.13 1.58 17.69
C ASN A 68 3.30 1.01 16.90
N ASP A 69 3.02 0.64 15.66
CA ASP A 69 3.82 -0.26 14.86
C ASP A 69 4.55 0.46 13.75
N HIS A 70 5.63 -0.17 13.30
CA HIS A 70 6.46 0.37 12.23
C HIS A 70 6.59 -0.64 11.10
N TYR A 71 6.03 -0.29 9.95
CA TYR A 71 6.06 -1.08 8.72
C TYR A 71 7.04 -0.48 7.72
N PHE A 72 8.01 -1.27 7.28
CA PHE A 72 8.98 -0.86 6.27
C PHE A 72 9.15 -1.93 5.18
N ALA A 73 8.92 -1.52 3.93
CA ALA A 73 9.28 -2.30 2.75
C ALA A 73 10.05 -1.46 1.74
N THR A 74 11.14 -1.98 1.18
CA THR A 74 11.84 -1.26 0.10
C THR A 74 10.95 -1.13 -1.14
N THR A 75 10.31 -2.21 -1.57
CA THR A 75 9.46 -2.19 -2.77
C THR A 75 8.47 -3.34 -2.74
N PHE A 76 7.30 -3.20 -3.36
CA PHE A 76 6.35 -4.31 -3.48
C PHE A 76 5.96 -4.89 -2.11
N GLY A 77 5.37 -4.04 -1.25
CA GLY A 77 5.05 -4.45 0.11
C GLY A 77 3.78 -3.84 0.68
N MET A 78 3.42 -4.23 1.90
CA MET A 78 2.23 -3.74 2.61
C MET A 78 0.96 -3.96 1.78
N GLY A 79 0.61 -5.22 1.58
CA GLY A 79 -0.58 -5.61 0.82
C GLY A 79 -0.45 -5.44 -0.71
N ALA A 80 0.76 -5.49 -1.26
CA ALA A 80 0.97 -5.41 -2.71
C ALA A 80 0.66 -6.75 -3.43
N ALA A 81 0.04 -6.71 -4.61
CA ALA A 81 -0.36 -7.94 -5.31
C ALA A 81 -0.24 -7.90 -6.84
N ILE A 82 0.19 -9.03 -7.42
CA ILE A 82 0.02 -9.37 -8.84
C ILE A 82 -0.56 -10.78 -8.91
N ALA A 83 -1.59 -10.99 -9.73
CA ALA A 83 -2.24 -12.30 -9.95
C ALA A 83 -2.66 -13.04 -8.65
N GLY A 84 -2.98 -12.31 -7.58
CA GLY A 84 -3.23 -12.86 -6.25
C GLY A 84 -3.86 -11.84 -5.31
N PHE A 85 -3.94 -12.20 -4.02
CA PHE A 85 -4.51 -11.38 -2.96
C PHE A 85 -3.42 -11.04 -1.94
N GLY A 86 -3.01 -9.77 -1.93
CA GLY A 86 -2.07 -9.22 -0.94
C GLY A 86 -2.83 -8.32 0.01
N ILE A 87 -2.81 -8.63 1.30
CA ILE A 87 -3.62 -7.98 2.32
C ILE A 87 -2.75 -7.66 3.53
N LEU A 88 -2.78 -6.40 3.95
CA LEU A 88 -2.37 -5.94 5.27
C LEU A 88 -3.61 -5.34 5.94
N ILE A 89 -3.87 -5.73 7.19
CA ILE A 89 -4.88 -5.14 8.05
C ILE A 89 -4.20 -4.79 9.38
N ASP A 90 -4.34 -3.54 9.79
CA ASP A 90 -4.02 -3.07 11.13
C ASP A 90 -5.30 -2.71 11.87
N GLY A 91 -5.28 -2.88 13.19
CA GLY A 91 -6.41 -2.76 14.09
C GLY A 91 -6.47 -1.44 14.83
N LYS A 92 -5.41 -1.09 15.54
CA LYS A 92 -5.38 0.07 16.45
C LYS A 92 -3.94 0.48 16.68
N GLY A 93 -3.67 1.76 16.57
CA GLY A 93 -2.35 2.25 16.88
C GLY A 93 -2.19 3.74 16.68
N ASP A 94 -0.94 4.19 16.70
CA ASP A 94 -0.54 5.30 15.84
C ASP A 94 0.65 4.73 15.05
N ASP A 95 0.46 4.45 13.77
CA ASP A 95 1.28 3.55 12.97
C ASP A 95 2.07 4.27 11.86
N ASP A 96 3.28 3.78 11.61
CA ASP A 96 4.16 4.30 10.57
C ASP A 96 4.31 3.30 9.41
N TYR A 97 3.75 3.64 8.25
CA TYR A 97 3.84 2.87 7.01
C TYR A 97 4.82 3.48 6.03
N HIS A 98 5.95 2.82 5.78
CA HIS A 98 6.98 3.30 4.87
C HIS A 98 7.24 2.31 3.72
N VAL A 99 7.00 2.76 2.48
CA VAL A 99 7.48 2.07 1.27
C VAL A 99 8.31 3.00 0.41
N LYS A 100 9.27 2.48 -0.36
CA LYS A 100 9.83 3.30 -1.46
C LYS A 100 9.00 3.25 -2.73
N SER A 101 8.51 2.06 -3.10
CA SER A 101 7.65 1.92 -4.26
C SER A 101 6.73 0.68 -4.24
N ASN A 102 5.66 0.69 -5.03
CA ASN A 102 4.79 -0.46 -5.28
C ASN A 102 4.16 -1.04 -4.01
N GLY A 103 3.70 -0.24 -3.05
CA GLY A 103 3.17 -0.77 -1.80
C GLY A 103 1.94 -0.07 -1.27
N GLN A 104 1.59 -0.35 -0.01
CA GLN A 104 0.44 0.25 0.67
C GLN A 104 -0.85 0.05 -0.16
N GLY A 105 -1.21 -1.22 -0.37
CA GLY A 105 -2.40 -1.59 -1.15
C GLY A 105 -2.22 -1.49 -2.66
N PHE A 106 -1.02 -1.73 -3.19
CA PHE A 106 -0.76 -1.73 -4.63
C PHE A 106 -1.35 -2.96 -5.36
N GLY A 107 -2.15 -2.73 -6.41
CA GLY A 107 -2.72 -3.77 -7.27
C GLY A 107 -2.16 -3.75 -8.69
N GLY A 108 -1.25 -4.67 -9.02
CA GLY A 108 -0.79 -4.93 -10.38
C GLY A 108 -1.72 -5.88 -11.15
N PRO A 109 -1.37 -6.31 -12.38
CA PRO A 109 -2.26 -7.12 -13.22
C PRO A 109 -2.85 -8.35 -12.54
N ALA A 110 -4.18 -8.48 -12.62
CA ALA A 110 -4.96 -9.55 -11.96
C ALA A 110 -4.74 -9.67 -10.44
N GLY A 111 -4.13 -8.66 -9.80
CA GLY A 111 -3.90 -8.60 -8.36
C GLY A 111 -4.99 -7.80 -7.66
N TYR A 112 -5.29 -8.19 -6.43
CA TYR A 112 -6.00 -7.39 -5.46
C TYR A 112 -5.04 -7.08 -4.32
N GLY A 113 -4.58 -5.83 -4.26
CA GLY A 113 -3.74 -5.33 -3.17
C GLY A 113 -4.55 -4.47 -2.22
N LYS A 114 -4.45 -4.74 -0.92
CA LYS A 114 -5.18 -3.99 0.11
C LYS A 114 -4.29 -3.67 1.31
N LEU A 115 -4.29 -2.42 1.72
CA LEU A 115 -3.97 -1.99 3.08
C LEU A 115 -5.26 -1.50 3.73
N GLN A 116 -5.52 -1.91 4.97
CA GLN A 116 -6.61 -1.39 5.79
C GLN A 116 -6.05 -1.04 7.17
N ASP A 117 -6.16 0.21 7.57
CA ASP A 117 -6.08 0.59 8.97
C ASP A 117 -7.50 0.88 9.49
N PHE A 118 -7.74 0.64 10.78
CA PHE A 118 -9.03 0.86 11.41
C PHE A 118 -9.05 2.05 12.37
N SER A 119 -7.94 2.43 12.98
CA SER A 119 -7.89 3.61 13.86
C SER A 119 -6.47 3.93 14.31
N GLY A 120 -6.16 5.21 14.32
CA GLY A 120 -4.87 5.73 14.77
C GLY A 120 -4.59 7.07 14.16
N ASN A 121 -3.58 7.79 14.63
CA ASN A 121 -3.03 8.92 13.86
C ASN A 121 -1.81 8.40 13.10
N ASP A 122 -2.02 8.07 11.85
CA ASP A 122 -1.16 7.21 11.07
C ASP A 122 -0.39 8.00 9.99
N SER A 123 0.74 7.42 9.60
CA SER A 123 1.71 8.03 8.71
C SER A 123 1.99 7.13 7.52
N TYR A 124 1.50 7.53 6.36
CA TYR A 124 1.67 6.82 5.10
C TYR A 124 2.71 7.52 4.24
N PHE A 125 3.92 6.97 4.20
CA PHE A 125 5.05 7.54 3.49
C PHE A 125 5.52 6.68 2.30
N ALA A 126 5.50 7.25 1.10
CA ALA A 126 5.93 6.59 -0.14
C ALA A 126 6.83 7.45 -1.03
N ALA A 127 8.15 7.40 -0.81
CA ALA A 127 9.11 8.24 -1.53
C ALA A 127 10.45 7.53 -1.77
N GLU A 128 11.35 8.17 -2.54
CA GLU A 128 12.66 7.60 -2.89
C GLU A 128 12.55 6.25 -3.64
N GLY A 129 11.44 6.07 -4.36
CA GLY A 129 11.11 4.93 -5.18
C GLY A 129 11.87 4.87 -6.50
N LEU A 130 11.18 4.43 -7.55
CA LEU A 130 11.82 4.14 -8.82
C LEU A 130 12.14 5.43 -9.58
N ILE A 131 13.30 5.47 -10.24
CA ILE A 131 13.68 6.61 -11.08
C ILE A 131 12.63 6.79 -12.19
N ASP A 132 12.12 8.02 -12.33
CA ASP A 132 11.24 8.37 -13.44
C ASP A 132 12.00 8.26 -14.78
N PRO A 133 11.60 7.37 -15.71
CA PRO A 133 12.28 7.22 -16.99
C PRO A 133 12.16 8.46 -17.89
N PHE A 134 11.21 9.35 -17.61
CA PHE A 134 11.05 10.62 -18.32
C PHE A 134 11.79 11.78 -17.68
N VAL A 135 12.47 11.54 -16.54
CA VAL A 135 13.29 12.51 -15.80
C VAL A 135 12.54 13.83 -15.56
N ARG A 136 11.24 13.72 -15.27
CA ARG A 136 10.43 14.88 -14.87
C ARG A 136 10.98 15.37 -13.53
N LYS A 137 10.98 16.69 -13.37
CA LYS A 137 11.33 17.28 -12.07
C LYS A 137 10.28 16.91 -11.03
N SER A 138 10.70 16.88 -9.77
CA SER A 138 9.85 16.85 -8.57
C SER A 138 9.47 15.47 -7.99
N GLY A 139 10.17 14.38 -8.30
CA GLY A 139 10.09 13.18 -7.47
C GLY A 139 10.36 11.85 -8.18
N THR A 140 10.22 10.75 -7.45
CA THR A 140 10.33 9.37 -7.97
C THR A 140 8.96 8.72 -8.18
N LEU A 141 8.94 7.52 -8.75
CA LEU A 141 7.72 6.74 -8.94
C LEU A 141 7.43 5.91 -7.68
N SER A 142 6.34 6.26 -6.99
CA SER A 142 5.88 5.62 -5.77
C SER A 142 4.99 4.41 -6.05
N TYR A 143 3.99 4.49 -6.93
CA TYR A 143 3.02 3.39 -7.14
C TYR A 143 2.44 2.86 -5.83
N ALA A 144 1.96 3.75 -4.96
CA ALA A 144 1.58 3.38 -3.60
C ALA A 144 0.25 4.02 -3.19
N GLN A 145 -0.25 3.65 -2.01
CA GLN A 145 -1.46 4.22 -1.43
C GLN A 145 -2.68 3.92 -2.32
N GLY A 146 -2.96 2.63 -2.48
CA GLY A 146 -4.16 2.16 -3.17
C GLY A 146 -4.12 2.26 -4.69
N VAL A 147 -2.95 2.20 -5.32
CA VAL A 147 -2.82 2.29 -6.78
C VAL A 147 -3.19 0.98 -7.48
N GLY A 148 -4.04 1.06 -8.50
CA GLY A 148 -4.34 -0.05 -9.40
C GLY A 148 -3.74 0.17 -10.78
N ILE A 149 -2.88 -0.74 -11.24
CA ILE A 149 -2.15 -0.58 -12.51
C ILE A 149 -2.10 -1.84 -13.38
N GLY A 150 -2.25 -1.65 -14.70
CA GLY A 150 -1.92 -2.64 -15.72
C GLY A 150 -0.58 -2.41 -16.41
N PHE A 151 -0.01 -3.46 -16.97
CA PHE A 151 1.24 -3.40 -17.74
C PHE A 151 0.98 -3.37 -19.23
N ARG A 152 1.29 -2.21 -19.84
CA ARG A 152 1.12 -2.02 -21.27
C ARG A 152 2.10 -2.85 -22.10
N PRO A 153 1.67 -3.28 -23.30
CA PRO A 153 0.33 -3.14 -23.88
C PRO A 153 -0.62 -4.30 -23.55
N GLY A 154 -0.20 -5.31 -22.78
CA GLY A 154 -0.84 -6.64 -22.82
C GLY A 154 -1.56 -7.13 -21.56
N LEU A 155 -1.26 -6.56 -20.40
CA LEU A 155 -1.81 -7.05 -19.13
C LEU A 155 -2.68 -5.97 -18.49
N PRO A 156 -4.03 -6.10 -18.52
CA PRO A 156 -4.91 -5.14 -17.86
C PRO A 156 -4.67 -5.15 -16.35
N GLY A 157 -5.00 -4.03 -15.71
CA GLY A 157 -4.66 -3.83 -14.31
C GLY A 157 -5.36 -4.74 -13.32
N GLY A 158 -5.01 -4.52 -12.06
CA GLY A 158 -5.70 -5.07 -10.90
C GLY A 158 -6.43 -3.98 -10.13
N ILE A 159 -6.71 -4.29 -8.87
CA ILE A 159 -7.36 -3.41 -7.93
C ILE A 159 -6.38 -3.13 -6.80
N GLY A 160 -6.07 -1.86 -6.58
CA GLY A 160 -5.35 -1.39 -5.41
C GLY A 160 -6.29 -0.63 -4.49
N ALA A 161 -6.15 -0.85 -3.18
CA ALA A 161 -6.95 -0.18 -2.17
C ALA A 161 -6.12 0.15 -0.92
N LEU A 162 -6.13 1.41 -0.52
CA LEU A 162 -5.80 1.83 0.84
C LEU A 162 -7.11 2.32 1.45
N ARG A 163 -7.44 1.81 2.64
CA ARG A 163 -8.58 2.30 3.41
C ARG A 163 -8.14 2.60 4.82
N ASP A 164 -8.41 3.81 5.26
CA ASP A 164 -8.20 4.25 6.63
C ASP A 164 -9.54 4.43 7.34
N GLY A 165 -9.50 4.21 8.65
CA GLY A 165 -10.59 4.36 9.58
C GLY A 165 -10.64 5.76 10.16
N SER A 166 -10.12 5.93 11.37
CA SER A 166 -10.31 7.16 12.14
C SER A 166 -9.01 7.67 12.74
N GLY A 167 -8.76 8.96 12.62
CA GLY A 167 -7.72 9.72 13.30
C GLY A 167 -7.22 10.87 12.44
N ASP A 168 -6.24 11.65 12.90
CA ASP A 168 -5.68 12.72 12.08
C ASP A 168 -4.45 12.18 11.31
N ASP A 169 -4.64 11.87 10.03
CA ASP A 169 -3.70 11.07 9.24
C ASP A 169 -2.86 11.87 8.24
N SER A 170 -1.72 11.31 7.86
CA SER A 170 -0.80 11.93 6.89
C SER A 170 -0.42 11.01 5.74
N TYR A 171 -0.68 11.47 4.52
CA TYR A 171 -0.43 10.75 3.28
C TYR A 171 0.60 11.50 2.43
N PHE A 172 1.83 11.02 2.42
CA PHE A 172 2.88 11.56 1.55
C PHE A 172 3.30 10.54 0.49
N ALA A 173 3.20 10.91 -0.78
CA ALA A 173 3.75 10.11 -1.87
C ALA A 173 4.18 10.96 -3.06
N GLU A 174 5.23 10.58 -3.78
CA GLU A 174 5.71 11.38 -4.92
C GLU A 174 4.80 11.19 -6.17
N MET A 175 5.08 10.22 -7.04
CA MET A 175 4.33 10.03 -8.29
C MET A 175 3.56 8.71 -8.33
N PHE A 176 2.40 8.70 -9.00
CA PHE A 176 1.52 7.52 -9.12
C PHE A 176 1.09 7.04 -7.74
N ALA A 177 0.19 7.77 -7.10
CA ALA A 177 -0.20 7.48 -5.73
C ALA A 177 -1.66 7.83 -5.43
N GLN A 178 -2.09 7.64 -4.18
CA GLN A 178 -3.34 8.15 -3.63
C GLN A 178 -4.54 7.79 -4.50
N GLY A 179 -4.78 6.49 -4.66
CA GLY A 179 -5.94 5.96 -5.37
C GLY A 179 -5.88 6.10 -6.89
N GLN A 180 -4.69 6.20 -7.50
CA GLN A 180 -4.55 6.32 -8.95
C GLN A 180 -4.86 5.00 -9.68
N GLY A 181 -5.62 5.10 -10.78
CA GLY A 181 -5.89 4.01 -11.71
C GLY A 181 -5.14 4.18 -13.03
N TYR A 182 -4.47 3.12 -13.51
CA TYR A 182 -3.74 3.15 -14.77
C TYR A 182 -3.92 1.88 -15.59
N PHE A 183 -4.16 2.02 -16.89
CA PHE A 183 -4.25 0.92 -17.85
C PHE A 183 -5.18 -0.21 -17.40
N PHE A 184 -6.49 0.07 -17.38
CA PHE A 184 -7.54 -0.81 -16.84
C PHE A 184 -7.42 -1.17 -15.36
N GLY A 185 -6.47 -0.57 -14.63
CA GLY A 185 -6.37 -0.71 -13.19
C GLY A 185 -7.39 0.17 -12.45
N PHE A 186 -7.75 -0.29 -11.27
CA PHE A 186 -8.68 0.41 -10.37
C PHE A 186 -7.96 0.76 -9.07
N GLY A 187 -7.69 2.05 -8.85
CA GLY A 187 -7.09 2.55 -7.62
C GLY A 187 -8.13 3.20 -6.71
N ILE A 188 -7.98 2.98 -5.41
CA ILE A 188 -8.88 3.46 -4.35
C ILE A 188 -8.02 3.91 -3.17
N LEU A 189 -8.17 5.16 -2.75
CA LEU A 189 -7.83 5.60 -1.41
C LEU A 189 -9.10 6.12 -0.74
N GLU A 190 -9.41 5.62 0.45
CA GLU A 190 -10.56 6.03 1.25
C GLU A 190 -10.09 6.30 2.67
N ASP A 191 -10.41 7.47 3.20
CA ASP A 191 -10.30 7.83 4.60
C ASP A 191 -11.70 8.11 5.17
N SER A 192 -11.98 7.68 6.40
CA SER A 192 -13.36 7.71 6.94
C SER A 192 -13.64 8.85 7.91
N ASP A 193 -12.67 9.34 8.69
CA ASP A 193 -12.86 10.37 9.73
C ASP A 193 -11.52 10.93 10.19
N GLY A 194 -11.33 12.24 10.21
CA GLY A 194 -10.03 12.79 10.59
C GLY A 194 -9.89 14.28 10.34
N ASN A 195 -8.68 14.80 10.40
CA ASN A 195 -8.32 16.06 9.72
C ASN A 195 -7.02 15.78 9.00
N ASP A 196 -7.13 15.40 7.73
CA ASP A 196 -6.07 14.64 7.09
C ASP A 196 -5.26 15.47 6.11
N ALA A 197 -3.99 15.07 5.91
CA ALA A 197 -3.06 15.77 5.04
C ALA A 197 -2.60 14.89 3.88
N TYR A 198 -2.99 15.27 2.65
CA TYR A 198 -2.62 14.56 1.42
C TYR A 198 -1.65 15.36 0.58
N THR A 199 -0.39 14.95 0.57
CA THR A 199 0.66 15.59 -0.23
C THR A 199 1.17 14.64 -1.30
N SER A 200 1.14 15.09 -2.56
CA SER A 200 1.81 14.36 -3.63
C SER A 200 2.38 15.21 -4.76
N THR A 201 3.21 14.60 -5.62
CA THR A 201 3.82 15.30 -6.74
C THR A 201 2.89 15.29 -7.97
N ARG A 202 2.55 14.11 -8.49
CA ARG A 202 1.90 13.95 -9.81
C ARG A 202 1.27 12.57 -10.00
N TYR A 203 0.20 12.50 -10.78
CA TYR A 203 -0.57 11.29 -11.09
C TYR A 203 -1.13 10.67 -9.82
N SER A 204 -1.82 11.50 -9.04
CA SER A 204 -2.28 11.14 -7.71
C SER A 204 -3.68 11.67 -7.45
N GLN A 205 -4.24 11.34 -6.30
CA GLN A 205 -5.51 11.86 -5.79
C GLN A 205 -6.71 11.44 -6.65
N GLY A 206 -6.87 10.14 -6.87
CA GLY A 206 -7.97 9.59 -7.65
C GLY A 206 -7.86 9.85 -9.15
N GLN A 207 -6.65 10.02 -9.66
CA GLN A 207 -6.39 10.19 -11.09
C GLN A 207 -6.65 8.88 -11.87
N GLY A 208 -7.23 8.96 -13.07
CA GLY A 208 -7.44 7.79 -13.94
C GLY A 208 -6.78 7.99 -15.31
N SER A 209 -5.90 7.08 -15.73
CA SER A 209 -5.23 7.14 -17.05
C SER A 209 -5.39 5.85 -17.84
N PHE A 210 -5.53 5.95 -19.16
CA PHE A 210 -5.56 4.80 -20.08
C PHE A 210 -6.65 3.78 -19.71
N SER A 211 -7.89 4.23 -19.57
CA SER A 211 -9.02 3.40 -19.09
C SER A 211 -8.87 2.90 -17.64
N GLY A 212 -7.93 3.46 -16.88
CA GLY A 212 -7.87 3.26 -15.43
C GLY A 212 -8.92 4.10 -14.70
N ILE A 213 -9.38 3.59 -13.55
CA ILE A 213 -10.31 4.28 -12.65
C ILE A 213 -9.53 4.61 -11.39
N GLY A 214 -9.47 5.88 -11.01
CA GLY A 214 -8.92 6.30 -9.74
C GLY A 214 -10.00 6.91 -8.86
N LEU A 215 -9.94 6.63 -7.56
CA LEU A 215 -10.84 7.18 -6.55
C LEU A 215 -10.04 7.63 -5.33
N LEU A 216 -10.35 8.84 -4.87
CA LEU A 216 -9.94 9.36 -3.58
C LEU A 216 -11.21 9.80 -2.85
N PHE A 217 -11.46 9.23 -1.68
CA PHE A 217 -12.55 9.60 -0.79
C PHE A 217 -11.99 9.95 0.57
N ASP A 218 -12.57 10.99 1.13
CA ASP A 218 -12.38 11.42 2.50
C ASP A 218 -13.79 11.78 2.97
N LEU A 219 -14.26 11.11 4.02
CA LEU A 219 -15.67 11.06 4.37
C LEU A 219 -16.06 12.05 5.46
N ALA A 220 -15.12 12.54 6.26
CA ALA A 220 -15.35 13.52 7.32
C ALA A 220 -14.03 14.16 7.78
N GLY A 221 -14.03 15.47 7.99
CA GLY A 221 -12.84 16.18 8.45
C GLY A 221 -12.71 17.60 7.94
N GLU A 222 -11.65 18.29 8.40
CA GLU A 222 -11.12 19.49 7.76
C GLU A 222 -9.75 19.20 7.13
N ASP A 223 -9.76 18.76 5.87
CA ASP A 223 -8.59 18.13 5.25
C ASP A 223 -7.83 19.02 4.27
N ASP A 224 -6.52 18.79 4.17
CA ASP A 224 -5.59 19.53 3.33
C ASP A 224 -5.08 18.68 2.15
N TYR A 225 -5.33 19.12 0.92
CA TYR A 225 -4.87 18.45 -0.30
C TYR A 225 -3.86 19.30 -1.06
N GLN A 226 -2.65 18.77 -1.24
CA GLN A 226 -1.55 19.44 -1.94
C GLN A 226 -0.98 18.57 -3.04
N LEU A 227 -0.99 19.11 -4.26
CA LEU A 227 -0.30 18.52 -5.41
C LEU A 227 0.78 19.48 -5.90
N GLU A 228 2.05 19.04 -5.91
CA GLU A 228 3.16 19.91 -6.31
C GLU A 228 3.06 20.32 -7.78
N VAL A 229 2.87 19.36 -8.69
CA VAL A 229 2.87 19.62 -10.13
C VAL A 229 2.02 18.66 -10.98
N GLY A 230 1.12 19.23 -11.80
CA GLY A 230 0.65 18.58 -13.03
C GLY A 230 -0.72 17.92 -12.94
N VAL A 231 -0.80 16.65 -13.36
CA VAL A 231 -2.03 15.85 -13.50
C VAL A 231 -2.34 15.24 -12.13
N GLY A 232 -3.48 15.55 -11.54
CA GLY A 232 -3.85 15.02 -10.23
C GLY A 232 -5.35 14.93 -10.06
N GLN A 233 -5.86 15.56 -9.00
CA GLN A 233 -7.17 15.27 -8.42
C GLN A 233 -8.30 15.08 -9.43
N GLY A 234 -8.87 13.87 -9.45
CA GLY A 234 -10.03 13.50 -10.28
C GLY A 234 -9.83 13.56 -11.80
N MET A 235 -8.60 13.74 -12.29
CA MET A 235 -8.33 13.91 -13.73
C MET A 235 -8.34 12.58 -14.49
N GLY A 236 -9.10 12.52 -15.60
CA GLY A 236 -9.10 11.42 -16.57
C GLY A 236 -8.21 11.71 -17.80
N LEU A 237 -7.43 10.73 -18.26
CA LEU A 237 -6.55 10.80 -19.44
C LEU A 237 -6.65 9.57 -20.39
#